data_AF-A0A7C1IQ68-F1
#
_entry.id   AF-A0A7C1IQ68-F1
#
_cell.length_a   1.000
_cell.length_b   1.000
_cell.length_c   1.000
_cell.angle_alpha   90.00
_cell.angle_beta   90.00
_cell.angle_gamma   90.00
#
_symmetry.space_group_name_H-M   'P 1'
#
loop_
_entity.id
_entity.type
_entity.pdbx_description
1 polymer ?
#
loop_
_entity_poly.entity_id
_entity_poly.type
_entity_poly.pdbx_seq_one_letter_code
_entity_poly.pdbx_strand_id
1 'polypeptide(L)'
;MKTTIILTGLAVVLVGVFGLVLSKGKKEETKNVTYNKLTPEEERVIVHKGTEMPFTGEYLNNKTSGTYTCRRCGAELYRSEDKFDSHCGWPSFDDEITGAVKRIPDPDGMRTEIICVNCGAHLGHVFTGEGFTDKDTRHCVNSISLKFIPTGSSKTEGKTKMQMQKAYFGGGCFWGTEYYLKQTKGVIDVKVGYMGGTKKNPTYKEVCNGNTGHIETNEVTFDPAKTSYEEVAKLFFEIHDPTQVNRQGPDIGEQYKSVVFYVDEEQKKTAEKLIGLLKAKGLKVATELSPAKEFWVAEDYHQDYYAKTGKEPYCHRPVKRF
;
A
#
# COMPACT_ATOMS: atom_id res chain seq x y z
N MET A 1 -69.46 -33.44 -54.91
CA MET A 1 -69.03 -33.07 -56.28
C MET A 1 -67.85 -32.12 -56.16
N LYS A 2 -66.75 -32.41 -56.86
CA LYS A 2 -65.54 -31.58 -57.08
C LYS A 2 -64.53 -31.43 -55.94
N THR A 3 -63.50 -32.28 -56.07
CA THR A 3 -62.08 -32.09 -55.78
C THR A 3 -61.57 -30.68 -56.06
N THR A 4 -60.74 -30.10 -55.18
CA THR A 4 -59.64 -29.19 -55.54
C THR A 4 -58.54 -29.30 -54.49
N ILE A 5 -57.39 -29.82 -54.93
CA ILE A 5 -56.07 -29.80 -54.27
C ILE A 5 -55.55 -28.37 -54.35
N ILE A 6 -54.80 -27.87 -53.34
CA ILE A 6 -53.63 -26.99 -53.55
C ILE A 6 -52.82 -26.81 -52.25
N LEU A 7 -51.54 -27.17 -52.40
CA LEU A 7 -50.29 -26.70 -51.79
C LEU A 7 -50.13 -26.61 -50.27
N THR A 8 -49.27 -27.52 -49.82
CA THR A 8 -48.29 -27.40 -48.74
C THR A 8 -47.60 -26.03 -48.69
N GLY A 9 -47.81 -25.30 -47.60
CA GLY A 9 -47.00 -24.15 -47.17
C GLY A 9 -46.54 -24.38 -45.74
N LEU A 10 -45.30 -24.83 -45.57
CA LEU A 10 -44.64 -25.02 -44.28
C LEU A 10 -44.26 -23.63 -43.72
N ALA A 11 -45.12 -23.03 -42.91
CA ALA A 11 -44.81 -21.82 -42.17
C ALA A 11 -43.97 -22.16 -40.94
N VAL A 12 -42.65 -21.97 -41.05
CA VAL A 12 -41.74 -22.00 -39.90
C VAL A 12 -42.03 -20.76 -39.05
N VAL A 13 -42.78 -20.95 -37.97
CA VAL A 13 -42.99 -19.94 -36.94
C VAL A 13 -41.70 -19.83 -36.14
N LEU A 14 -40.85 -18.88 -36.52
CA LEU A 14 -39.74 -18.40 -35.71
C LEU A 14 -40.31 -17.68 -34.49
N VAL A 15 -40.47 -18.41 -33.39
CA VAL A 15 -40.71 -17.82 -32.07
C VAL A 15 -39.43 -17.10 -31.66
N GLY A 16 -39.34 -15.82 -32.02
CA GLY A 16 -38.33 -14.91 -31.51
C GLY A 16 -38.52 -14.74 -30.01
N VAL A 17 -37.74 -15.48 -29.22
CA VAL A 17 -37.56 -15.23 -27.79
C VAL A 17 -36.83 -13.89 -27.66
N PHE A 18 -37.59 -12.80 -27.57
CA PHE A 18 -37.08 -11.51 -27.13
C PHE A 18 -36.76 -11.64 -25.63
N GLY A 19 -35.58 -12.19 -25.35
CA GLY A 19 -34.97 -12.12 -24.03
C GLY A 19 -34.67 -10.65 -23.73
N LEU A 20 -35.53 -10.01 -22.94
CA LEU A 20 -35.26 -8.72 -22.35
C LEU A 20 -34.10 -8.92 -21.35
N VAL A 21 -32.86 -8.88 -21.84
CA VAL A 21 -31.67 -8.82 -20.99
C VAL A 21 -31.67 -7.43 -20.37
N LEU A 22 -32.33 -7.31 -19.22
CA LEU A 22 -32.14 -6.17 -18.32
C LEU A 22 -30.69 -6.22 -17.84
N SER A 23 -29.81 -5.57 -18.61
CA SER A 23 -28.47 -5.19 -18.17
C SER A 23 -28.65 -4.32 -16.93
N LYS A 24 -28.53 -4.93 -15.75
CA LYS A 24 -28.36 -4.20 -14.50
C LYS A 24 -27.02 -3.47 -14.62
N GLY A 25 -27.08 -2.20 -15.01
CA GLY A 25 -25.95 -1.30 -14.99
C GLY A 25 -25.27 -1.38 -13.62
N LYS A 26 -23.96 -1.63 -13.63
CA LYS A 26 -23.13 -1.48 -12.44
C LYS A 26 -23.28 -0.04 -11.96
N LYS A 27 -23.94 0.15 -10.81
CA LYS A 27 -23.81 1.39 -10.05
C LYS A 27 -22.33 1.54 -9.71
N GLU A 28 -21.69 2.55 -10.29
CA GLU A 28 -20.39 3.01 -9.82
C GLU A 28 -20.53 3.37 -8.34
N GLU A 29 -19.78 2.66 -7.51
CA GLU A 29 -19.54 3.00 -6.12
C GLU A 29 -18.89 4.38 -6.08
N THR A 30 -19.67 5.42 -5.75
CA THR A 30 -19.12 6.75 -5.48
C THR A 30 -18.25 6.65 -4.24
N LYS A 31 -16.94 6.48 -4.46
CA LYS A 31 -15.92 6.60 -3.39
C LYS A 31 -16.18 7.94 -2.70
N ASN A 32 -16.40 7.93 -1.39
CA ASN A 32 -16.39 9.14 -0.58
C ASN A 32 -14.98 9.74 -0.60
N VAL A 33 -14.68 10.56 -1.61
CA VAL A 33 -13.38 11.19 -1.76
C VAL A 33 -13.32 12.40 -0.84
N THR A 34 -12.72 12.24 0.34
CA THR A 34 -12.38 13.39 1.20
C THR A 34 -11.23 14.17 0.57
N TYR A 35 -11.48 15.40 0.12
CA TYR A 35 -10.47 16.32 -0.41
C TYR A 35 -9.70 17.04 0.70
N ASN A 36 -8.51 17.55 0.36
CA ASN A 36 -7.75 18.43 1.25
C ASN A 36 -8.49 19.75 1.47
N LYS A 37 -8.44 20.28 2.70
CA LYS A 37 -8.94 21.61 3.00
C LYS A 37 -8.08 22.64 2.27
N LEU A 38 -8.71 23.56 1.56
CA LEU A 38 -8.05 24.65 0.83
C LEU A 38 -8.09 25.93 1.66
N THR A 39 -7.05 26.75 1.53
CA THR A 39 -7.08 28.16 1.94
C THR A 39 -7.98 28.97 0.99
N PRO A 40 -8.43 30.18 1.36
CA PRO A 40 -9.26 31.00 0.47
C PRO A 40 -8.59 31.29 -0.89
N GLU A 41 -7.28 31.49 -0.92
CA GLU A 41 -6.53 31.76 -2.14
C GLU A 41 -6.38 30.49 -3.00
N GLU A 42 -6.13 29.34 -2.37
CA GLU A 42 -6.15 28.04 -3.05
C GLU A 42 -7.54 27.75 -3.64
N GLU A 43 -8.62 28.03 -2.91
CA GLU A 43 -9.99 27.82 -3.39
C GLU A 43 -10.32 28.74 -4.58
N ARG A 44 -9.91 30.02 -4.53
CA ARG A 44 -10.05 30.98 -5.63
C ARG A 44 -9.44 30.45 -6.94
N VAL A 45 -8.26 29.83 -6.87
CA VAL A 45 -7.59 29.29 -8.07
C VAL A 45 -8.11 27.91 -8.43
N ILE A 46 -8.13 26.97 -7.49
CA ILE A 46 -8.38 25.54 -7.73
C ILE A 46 -9.86 25.25 -8.02
N VAL A 47 -10.78 25.92 -7.33
CA VAL A 47 -12.23 25.66 -7.43
C VAL A 47 -12.91 26.70 -8.31
N HIS A 48 -12.53 27.97 -8.17
CA HIS A 48 -13.13 29.07 -8.94
C HIS A 48 -12.36 29.45 -10.21
N LYS A 49 -11.43 28.58 -10.66
CA LYS A 49 -10.68 28.71 -11.92
C LYS A 49 -9.94 30.05 -12.08
N GLY A 50 -9.49 30.63 -10.97
CA GLY A 50 -8.62 31.79 -10.98
C GLY A 50 -7.22 31.47 -11.50
N THR A 51 -6.41 32.50 -11.67
CA THR A 51 -4.98 32.37 -11.98
C THR A 51 -4.16 33.04 -10.89
N GLU A 52 -3.05 32.40 -10.50
CA GLU A 52 -2.01 32.94 -9.63
C GLU A 52 -1.31 34.11 -10.32
N MET A 53 -0.78 35.09 -9.58
CA MET A 53 -0.01 36.17 -10.18
C MET A 53 1.27 35.62 -10.85
N PRO A 54 1.67 36.08 -12.04
CA PRO A 54 2.91 35.62 -12.64
C PRO A 54 4.11 35.99 -11.76
N PHE A 55 5.14 35.14 -11.78
CA PHE A 55 6.40 35.28 -11.06
C PHE A 55 6.33 35.11 -9.54
N THR A 56 5.17 34.84 -8.95
CA THR A 56 5.01 34.70 -7.49
C THR A 56 4.95 33.25 -7.01
N GLY A 57 4.76 32.28 -7.92
CA GLY A 57 4.45 30.91 -7.56
C GLY A 57 5.61 30.12 -6.94
N GLU A 58 5.29 29.35 -5.90
CA GLU A 58 6.21 28.51 -5.11
C GLU A 58 7.13 27.62 -5.98
N TYR A 59 6.60 27.08 -7.09
CA TYR A 59 7.29 26.10 -7.91
C TYR A 59 7.80 26.62 -9.24
N LEU A 60 7.70 27.93 -9.50
CA LEU A 60 8.19 28.54 -10.73
C LEU A 60 9.64 28.14 -11.03
N ASN A 61 10.52 28.36 -10.06
CA ASN A 61 11.96 28.12 -10.21
C ASN A 61 12.44 26.79 -9.62
N ASN A 62 11.53 25.89 -9.24
CA ASN A 62 11.91 24.61 -8.66
C ASN A 62 12.62 23.74 -9.71
N LYS A 63 13.80 23.22 -9.34
CA LYS A 63 14.65 22.32 -10.16
C LYS A 63 14.94 20.98 -9.48
N THR A 64 14.39 20.76 -8.28
CA THR A 64 14.60 19.52 -7.53
C THR A 64 13.88 18.36 -8.24
N SER A 65 14.54 17.20 -8.33
CA SER A 65 13.92 15.98 -8.86
C SER A 65 12.78 15.53 -7.96
N GLY A 66 11.63 15.17 -8.53
CA GLY A 66 10.46 14.78 -7.77
C GLY A 66 9.18 14.67 -8.62
N THR A 67 8.05 14.68 -7.93
CA THR A 67 6.72 14.56 -8.51
C THR A 67 5.81 15.67 -8.00
N TYR A 68 5.11 16.33 -8.92
CA TYR A 68 4.07 17.31 -8.61
C TYR A 68 2.71 16.62 -8.54
N THR A 69 1.98 16.89 -7.47
CA THR A 69 0.67 16.29 -7.18
C THR A 69 -0.40 17.36 -7.08
N CYS A 70 -1.66 17.01 -7.32
CA CYS A 70 -2.79 17.91 -7.18
C CYS A 70 -2.94 18.35 -5.72
N ARG A 71 -2.97 19.66 -5.46
CA ARG A 71 -3.10 20.18 -4.10
C ARG A 71 -4.41 19.77 -3.42
N ARG A 72 -5.50 19.63 -4.19
CA ARG A 72 -6.83 19.25 -3.69
C ARG A 72 -6.99 17.77 -3.34
N CYS A 73 -6.41 16.87 -4.12
CA CYS A 73 -6.68 15.42 -3.98
C CYS A 73 -5.44 14.53 -3.88
N GLY A 74 -4.23 15.06 -4.07
CA GLY A 74 -2.97 14.33 -3.99
C GLY A 74 -2.64 13.46 -5.20
N ALA A 75 -3.46 13.45 -6.25
CA ALA A 75 -3.17 12.70 -7.47
C ALA A 75 -1.88 13.19 -8.13
N GLU A 76 -1.04 12.29 -8.64
CA GLU A 76 0.19 12.65 -9.35
C GLU A 76 -0.14 13.25 -10.71
N LEU A 77 0.51 14.37 -11.06
CA LEU A 77 0.21 15.14 -12.27
C LEU A 77 1.41 15.24 -13.21
N TYR A 78 2.58 15.59 -12.67
CA TYR A 78 3.78 15.91 -13.45
C TYR A 78 5.05 15.38 -12.78
N ARG A 79 6.08 15.08 -13.57
CA ARG A 79 7.41 14.77 -13.07
C ARG A 79 8.35 15.97 -13.26
N SER A 80 9.37 16.08 -12.42
CA SER A 80 10.36 17.16 -12.57
C SER A 80 11.15 17.08 -13.87
N GLU A 81 11.27 15.90 -14.47
CA GLU A 81 11.96 15.71 -15.76
C GLU A 81 11.22 16.34 -16.94
N ASP A 82 9.89 16.50 -16.83
CA ASP A 82 9.05 17.16 -17.83
C ASP A 82 9.01 18.68 -17.61
N LYS A 83 9.60 19.20 -16.53
CA LYS A 83 9.57 20.63 -16.20
C LYS A 83 10.65 21.39 -16.95
N PHE A 84 10.27 22.49 -17.57
CA PHE A 84 11.20 23.40 -18.27
C PHE A 84 10.90 24.88 -17.97
N ASP A 85 11.80 25.78 -18.37
CA ASP A 85 11.63 27.23 -18.24
C ASP A 85 11.15 27.81 -19.58
N SER A 86 9.95 28.37 -19.58
CA SER A 86 9.34 29.05 -20.73
C SER A 86 9.32 30.58 -20.57
N HIS A 87 9.81 31.10 -19.44
CA HIS A 87 9.73 32.50 -19.05
C HIS A 87 8.29 33.09 -18.99
N CYS A 88 7.26 32.24 -18.96
CA CYS A 88 5.86 32.71 -18.93
C CYS A 88 5.41 33.25 -17.56
N GLY A 89 6.21 33.05 -16.50
CA GLY A 89 5.87 33.46 -15.14
C GLY A 89 5.19 32.39 -14.27
N TRP A 90 4.95 31.19 -14.80
CA TRP A 90 4.43 30.03 -14.08
C TRP A 90 5.25 28.76 -14.40
N PRO A 91 5.24 27.73 -13.53
CA PRO A 91 5.90 26.47 -13.85
C PRO A 91 5.31 25.87 -15.14
N SER A 92 6.21 25.46 -16.03
CA SER A 92 5.88 24.90 -17.33
C SER A 92 6.33 23.44 -17.42
N PHE A 93 5.46 22.58 -17.94
CA PHE A 93 5.75 21.17 -18.19
C PHE A 93 5.46 20.82 -19.64
N ASP A 94 6.28 19.97 -20.26
CA ASP A 94 6.07 19.54 -21.65
C ASP A 94 5.38 18.18 -21.80
N ASP A 95 5.12 17.51 -20.69
CA ASP A 95 4.38 16.26 -20.61
C ASP A 95 3.63 16.14 -19.28
N GLU A 96 2.71 15.20 -19.22
CA GLU A 96 1.94 14.84 -18.03
C GLU A 96 2.09 13.35 -17.70
N ILE A 97 1.82 13.00 -16.43
CA ILE A 97 1.59 11.59 -16.11
C ILE A 97 0.34 11.12 -16.87
N THR A 98 0.48 10.03 -17.63
CA THR A 98 -0.58 9.53 -18.51
C THR A 98 -1.92 9.37 -17.76
N GLY A 99 -2.95 10.07 -18.24
CA GLY A 99 -4.30 10.03 -17.65
C GLY A 99 -4.50 10.90 -16.42
N ALA A 100 -3.52 11.71 -16.02
CA ALA A 100 -3.63 12.58 -14.85
C ALA A 100 -4.36 13.91 -15.12
N VAL A 101 -4.25 14.40 -16.35
CA VAL A 101 -4.75 15.73 -16.77
C VAL A 101 -5.84 15.57 -17.83
N LYS A 102 -6.93 16.32 -17.68
CA LYS A 102 -7.98 16.45 -18.68
C LYS A 102 -7.93 17.83 -19.30
N ARG A 103 -7.98 17.88 -20.63
CA ARG A 103 -7.97 19.10 -21.44
C ARG A 103 -9.41 19.49 -21.78
N ILE A 104 -9.81 20.72 -21.50
CA ILE A 104 -11.15 21.26 -21.73
C ILE A 104 -11.02 22.61 -22.45
N PRO A 105 -11.57 22.77 -23.66
CA PRO A 105 -11.59 24.08 -24.32
C PRO A 105 -12.33 25.12 -23.47
N ASP A 106 -11.74 26.31 -23.35
CA ASP A 106 -12.41 27.47 -22.75
C ASP A 106 -13.67 27.82 -23.58
N PRO A 107 -14.67 28.51 -22.99
CA PRO A 107 -15.88 28.91 -23.71
C PRO A 107 -15.62 29.79 -24.95
N ASP A 108 -14.50 30.51 -24.98
CA ASP A 108 -14.06 31.31 -26.12
C ASP A 108 -13.39 30.48 -27.24
N GLY A 109 -13.07 29.20 -26.97
CA GLY A 109 -12.39 28.28 -27.88
C GLY A 109 -10.93 28.61 -28.16
N MET A 110 -10.37 29.66 -27.54
CA MET A 110 -9.01 30.13 -27.81
C MET A 110 -7.96 29.40 -26.98
N ARG A 111 -8.30 28.99 -25.76
CA ARG A 111 -7.38 28.30 -24.86
C ARG A 111 -7.97 26.97 -24.42
N THR A 112 -7.09 26.07 -23.97
CA THR A 112 -7.50 24.78 -23.44
C THR A 112 -7.12 24.69 -21.97
N GLU A 113 -8.11 24.74 -21.09
CA GLU A 113 -7.97 24.51 -19.65
C GLU A 113 -7.46 23.11 -19.39
N ILE A 114 -6.55 22.97 -18.44
CA ILE A 114 -6.12 21.69 -17.89
C ILE A 114 -6.65 21.54 -16.46
N ILE A 115 -7.32 20.42 -16.20
CA ILE A 115 -7.85 20.06 -14.89
C ILE A 115 -7.34 18.69 -14.43
N CYS A 116 -7.27 18.47 -13.13
CA CYS A 116 -6.99 17.17 -12.56
C CYS A 116 -8.14 16.19 -12.85
N VAL A 117 -7.84 15.04 -13.47
CA VAL A 117 -8.84 13.99 -13.76
C VAL A 117 -9.55 13.49 -12.51
N ASN A 118 -8.82 13.38 -11.39
CA ASN A 118 -9.33 12.75 -10.17
C ASN A 118 -10.31 13.63 -9.36
N CYS A 119 -10.23 14.96 -9.45
CA CYS A 119 -11.06 15.85 -8.62
C CYS A 119 -11.58 17.10 -9.32
N GLY A 120 -11.25 17.29 -10.60
CA GLY A 120 -11.65 18.46 -11.37
C GLY A 120 -11.01 19.78 -10.92
N ALA A 121 -9.96 19.73 -10.09
CA ALA A 121 -9.18 20.91 -9.71
C ALA A 121 -8.63 21.61 -10.96
N HIS A 122 -8.85 22.92 -11.07
CA HIS A 122 -8.19 23.76 -12.06
C HIS A 122 -6.67 23.72 -11.85
N LEU A 123 -5.91 23.54 -12.94
CA LEU A 123 -4.45 23.54 -12.90
C LEU A 123 -3.89 24.75 -13.64
N GLY A 124 -4.45 25.09 -14.80
CA GLY A 124 -3.99 26.17 -15.68
C GLY A 124 -4.44 25.93 -17.11
N HIS A 125 -3.55 26.18 -18.08
CA HIS A 125 -3.82 25.99 -19.52
C HIS A 125 -2.69 25.25 -20.22
N VAL A 126 -3.03 24.57 -21.33
CA VAL A 126 -2.07 23.96 -22.24
C VAL A 126 -2.02 24.71 -23.56
N PHE A 127 -0.81 24.84 -24.09
CA PHE A 127 -0.49 25.42 -25.39
C PHE A 127 0.32 24.40 -26.21
N THR A 128 0.13 24.39 -27.52
CA THR A 128 0.86 23.51 -28.45
C THR A 128 1.27 24.30 -29.68
N GLY A 129 2.38 23.96 -30.34
CA GLY A 129 2.81 24.68 -31.55
C GLY A 129 3.73 25.88 -31.28
N GLU A 130 4.35 25.95 -30.10
CA GLU A 130 5.20 27.07 -29.69
C GLU A 130 6.69 26.81 -29.88
N GLY A 131 7.09 25.56 -30.07
CA GLY A 131 8.47 25.15 -30.38
C GLY A 131 9.44 25.17 -29.20
N PHE A 132 8.96 25.15 -27.96
CA PHE A 132 9.82 25.16 -26.77
C PHE A 132 10.56 23.84 -26.51
N THR A 133 9.94 22.70 -26.82
CA THR A 133 10.52 21.36 -26.67
C THR A 133 10.12 20.48 -27.85
N ASP A 134 10.74 19.29 -27.98
CA ASP A 134 10.42 18.33 -29.05
C ASP A 134 8.96 17.85 -29.03
N LYS A 135 8.32 17.87 -27.85
CA LYS A 135 6.90 17.50 -27.66
C LYS A 135 5.95 18.63 -28.06
N ASP A 136 6.50 19.83 -28.27
CA ASP A 136 5.80 21.03 -28.71
C ASP A 136 4.49 21.29 -27.95
N THR A 137 4.54 21.02 -26.65
CA THR A 137 3.42 21.11 -25.71
C THR A 137 3.93 21.84 -24.49
N ARG A 138 3.14 22.78 -23.97
CA ARG A 138 3.45 23.53 -22.76
C ARG A 138 2.24 23.61 -21.86
N HIS A 139 2.30 22.91 -20.75
CA HIS A 139 1.36 22.99 -19.64
C HIS A 139 1.81 24.15 -18.77
N CYS A 140 1.11 25.28 -18.84
CA CYS A 140 1.34 26.46 -18.01
C CYS A 140 0.48 26.31 -16.74
N VAL A 141 1.10 25.96 -15.61
CA VAL A 141 0.39 25.48 -14.42
C VAL A 141 0.53 26.46 -13.26
N ASN A 142 -0.55 26.72 -12.52
CA ASN A 142 -0.49 27.49 -11.28
C ASN A 142 0.25 26.70 -10.19
N SER A 143 1.25 27.30 -9.53
CA SER A 143 1.99 26.62 -8.45
C SER A 143 1.07 26.26 -7.30
N ILE A 144 0.12 27.14 -6.98
CA ILE A 144 -0.87 26.95 -5.92
C ILE A 144 -1.78 25.73 -6.15
N SER A 145 -1.90 25.24 -7.39
CA SER A 145 -2.68 24.04 -7.72
C SER A 145 -1.90 22.74 -7.50
N LEU A 146 -0.59 22.83 -7.26
CA LEU A 146 0.33 21.71 -7.14
C LEU A 146 0.84 21.54 -5.71
N LYS A 147 1.29 20.36 -5.34
CA LYS A 147 2.19 20.10 -4.21
C LYS A 147 3.39 19.33 -4.72
N PHE A 148 4.60 19.78 -4.39
CA PHE A 148 5.83 19.12 -4.84
C PHE A 148 6.34 18.10 -3.83
N ILE A 149 6.75 16.93 -4.33
CA ILE A 149 7.38 15.90 -3.51
C ILE A 149 8.74 15.55 -4.13
N PRO A 150 9.85 15.85 -3.44
CA PRO A 150 11.18 15.45 -3.85
C PRO A 150 11.36 13.92 -4.01
N THR A 151 12.12 13.50 -5.02
CA THR A 151 12.58 12.11 -5.15
C THR A 151 13.40 11.73 -3.92
N GLY A 152 13.06 10.59 -3.30
CA GLY A 152 13.70 10.15 -2.05
C GLY A 152 13.11 10.76 -0.77
N SER A 153 12.23 11.75 -0.88
CA SER A 153 11.39 12.16 0.25
C SER A 153 10.15 11.27 0.30
N SER A 154 10.04 10.47 1.36
CA SER A 154 8.81 9.75 1.69
C SER A 154 7.71 10.78 2.00
N LYS A 155 6.84 11.02 1.00
CA LYS A 155 5.62 11.85 1.06
C LYS A 155 4.93 11.73 2.42
N THR A 156 5.01 12.77 3.24
CA THR A 156 4.11 12.93 4.39
C THR A 156 3.60 14.37 4.43
N GLU A 157 2.45 14.62 3.79
CA GLU A 157 1.47 15.62 4.25
C GLU A 157 0.17 15.55 3.42
N GLY A 158 -0.85 14.91 4.00
CA GLY A 158 -2.22 14.87 3.47
C GLY A 158 -2.74 13.43 3.27
N LYS A 159 -3.09 12.77 4.38
CA LYS A 159 -3.33 11.32 4.55
C LYS A 159 -2.05 10.50 4.45
N THR A 160 -1.40 10.30 5.59
CA THR A 160 -0.49 9.17 5.80
C THR A 160 -1.21 7.91 5.32
N LYS A 161 -0.89 7.43 4.12
CA LYS A 161 -0.80 5.98 3.94
C LYS A 161 0.46 5.63 4.73
N MET A 162 0.30 5.51 6.03
CA MET A 162 1.33 5.02 6.92
C MET A 162 1.81 3.73 6.27
N GLN A 163 3.07 3.74 5.81
CA GLN A 163 3.66 2.58 5.17
C GLN A 163 3.43 1.42 6.13
N MET A 164 2.80 0.35 5.63
CA MET A 164 2.57 -0.81 6.47
C MET A 164 3.92 -1.27 6.98
N GLN A 165 4.05 -1.37 8.29
CA GLN A 165 5.30 -1.75 8.91
C GLN A 165 5.36 -3.27 9.00
N LYS A 166 6.59 -3.79 8.96
CA LYS A 166 6.87 -5.20 9.12
C LYS A 166 7.55 -5.45 10.46
N ALA A 167 7.18 -6.53 11.11
CA ALA A 167 7.88 -7.07 12.27
C ALA A 167 8.14 -8.56 12.05
N TYR A 168 9.27 -9.06 12.56
CA TYR A 168 9.68 -10.44 12.36
C TYR A 168 9.97 -11.10 13.71
N PHE A 169 9.28 -12.19 13.98
CA PHE A 169 9.35 -12.88 15.26
C PHE A 169 9.52 -14.38 15.06
N GLY A 170 10.46 -15.00 15.79
CA GLY A 170 10.53 -16.44 15.97
C GLY A 170 10.27 -16.78 17.44
N GLY A 171 9.43 -17.76 17.72
CA GLY A 171 9.01 -18.02 19.11
C GLY A 171 8.51 -19.42 19.38
N GLY A 172 8.83 -20.38 18.51
CA GLY A 172 8.28 -21.73 18.52
C GLY A 172 7.73 -22.12 17.16
N CYS A 173 6.80 -23.08 17.15
CA CYS A 173 6.06 -23.45 15.94
C CYS A 173 5.33 -22.23 15.37
N PHE A 174 5.72 -21.81 14.17
CA PHE A 174 5.21 -20.60 13.54
C PHE A 174 3.68 -20.56 13.30
N TRP A 175 3.00 -21.71 13.36
CA TRP A 175 1.55 -21.81 13.19
C TRP A 175 0.83 -21.22 14.39
N GLY A 176 1.33 -21.49 15.60
CA GLY A 176 0.69 -21.02 16.82
C GLY A 176 0.88 -19.51 16.99
N THR A 177 2.09 -19.01 16.71
CA THR A 177 2.36 -17.58 16.67
C THR A 177 1.56 -16.87 15.57
N GLU A 178 1.49 -17.43 14.35
CA GLU A 178 0.66 -16.86 13.25
C GLU A 178 -0.79 -16.70 13.68
N TYR A 179 -1.38 -17.76 14.26
CA TYR A 179 -2.77 -17.78 14.69
C TYR A 179 -3.12 -16.62 15.63
N TYR A 180 -2.29 -16.37 16.65
CA TYR A 180 -2.55 -15.28 17.59
C TYR A 180 -2.19 -13.91 17.01
N LEU A 181 -1.09 -13.80 16.26
CA LEU A 181 -0.68 -12.53 15.66
C LEU A 181 -1.72 -12.02 14.65
N LYS A 182 -2.35 -12.91 13.86
CA LYS A 182 -3.44 -12.55 12.92
C LYS A 182 -4.68 -11.95 13.60
N GLN A 183 -4.91 -12.28 14.87
CA GLN A 183 -6.05 -11.77 15.64
C GLN A 183 -5.79 -10.37 16.25
N THR A 184 -4.56 -9.87 16.17
CA THR A 184 -4.20 -8.57 16.72
C THR A 184 -4.89 -7.45 15.94
N LYS A 185 -5.55 -6.54 16.66
CA LYS A 185 -6.09 -5.34 16.04
C LYS A 185 -4.98 -4.56 15.34
N GLY A 186 -5.20 -4.20 14.07
CA GLY A 186 -4.25 -3.42 13.28
C GLY A 186 -3.21 -4.25 12.52
N VAL A 187 -3.09 -5.55 12.80
CA VAL A 187 -2.36 -6.48 11.91
C VAL A 187 -3.19 -6.71 10.64
N ILE A 188 -2.53 -6.68 9.49
CA ILE A 188 -3.12 -6.82 8.16
C ILE A 188 -2.87 -8.22 7.61
N ASP A 189 -1.64 -8.70 7.74
CA ASP A 189 -1.21 -9.98 7.21
C ASP A 189 -0.11 -10.57 8.10
N VAL A 190 -0.07 -11.89 8.16
CA VAL A 190 1.04 -12.63 8.80
C VAL A 190 1.40 -13.78 7.89
N LYS A 191 2.68 -13.85 7.51
CA LYS A 191 3.24 -14.96 6.73
C LYS A 191 4.20 -15.75 7.58
N VAL A 192 4.20 -17.07 7.40
CA VAL A 192 5.18 -17.96 8.04
C VAL A 192 6.33 -18.28 7.09
N GLY A 193 7.52 -18.44 7.63
CA GLY A 193 8.74 -18.64 6.85
C GLY A 193 9.97 -18.89 7.70
N TYR A 194 11.13 -18.69 7.09
CA TYR A 194 12.44 -19.02 7.64
C TYR A 194 13.38 -17.84 7.54
N MET A 195 14.08 -17.50 8.62
CA MET A 195 15.05 -16.39 8.66
C MET A 195 16.22 -16.70 9.59
N GLY A 196 17.35 -16.03 9.37
CA GLY A 196 18.51 -16.01 10.28
C GLY A 196 19.67 -16.88 9.82
N GLY A 197 19.37 -17.96 9.10
CA GLY A 197 20.32 -18.95 8.62
C GLY A 197 21.10 -18.54 7.37
N THR A 198 21.86 -19.50 6.84
CA THR A 198 22.79 -19.28 5.71
C THR A 198 22.33 -19.93 4.40
N LYS A 199 21.46 -20.94 4.48
CA LYS A 199 20.92 -21.64 3.32
C LYS A 199 19.96 -20.74 2.54
N LYS A 200 20.15 -20.60 1.23
CA LYS A 200 19.18 -19.93 0.33
C LYS A 200 18.07 -20.89 -0.07
N ASN A 201 16.84 -20.37 -0.23
CA ASN A 201 15.64 -21.16 -0.55
C ASN A 201 15.49 -22.43 0.30
N PRO A 202 15.50 -22.34 1.65
CA PRO A 202 15.35 -23.51 2.51
C PRO A 202 13.93 -24.09 2.40
N THR A 203 13.83 -25.42 2.44
CA THR A 203 12.55 -26.14 2.60
C THR A 203 12.29 -26.45 4.08
N TYR A 204 11.02 -26.68 4.45
CA TYR A 204 10.68 -27.08 5.83
C TYR A 204 11.52 -28.26 6.34
N LYS A 205 11.66 -29.29 5.50
CA LYS A 205 12.44 -30.50 5.84
C LYS A 205 13.91 -30.18 6.12
N GLU A 206 14.52 -29.29 5.36
CA GLU A 206 15.91 -28.87 5.60
C GLU A 206 16.05 -28.07 6.89
N VAL A 207 15.08 -27.21 7.21
CA VAL A 207 15.05 -26.45 8.47
C VAL A 207 14.89 -27.37 9.67
N CYS A 208 13.96 -28.33 9.62
CA CYS A 208 13.79 -29.33 10.69
C CYS A 208 15.01 -30.23 10.90
N ASN A 209 15.84 -30.44 9.87
CA ASN A 209 17.09 -31.18 10.00
C ASN A 209 18.19 -30.38 10.74
N GLY A 210 17.97 -29.10 11.05
CA GLY A 210 18.84 -28.26 11.89
C GLY A 210 20.07 -27.64 11.19
N ASN A 211 20.45 -28.12 10.01
CA ASN A 211 21.72 -27.71 9.36
C ASN A 211 21.64 -26.41 8.55
N THR A 212 20.51 -25.69 8.57
CA THR A 212 20.34 -24.45 7.79
C THR A 212 20.65 -23.18 8.59
N GLY A 213 20.60 -23.29 9.93
CA GLY A 213 20.66 -22.15 10.85
C GLY A 213 19.42 -21.24 10.81
N HIS A 214 18.38 -21.62 10.07
CA HIS A 214 17.15 -20.84 10.01
C HIS A 214 16.23 -21.13 11.21
N ILE A 215 15.47 -20.11 11.57
CA ILE A 215 14.48 -20.12 12.63
C ILE A 215 13.10 -19.96 11.98
N GLU A 216 12.12 -20.72 12.46
CA GLU A 216 10.72 -20.50 12.09
C GLU A 216 10.30 -19.09 12.51
N THR A 217 9.88 -18.30 11.53
CA THR A 217 9.69 -16.86 11.67
C THR A 217 8.34 -16.44 11.09
N ASN A 218 7.66 -15.54 11.77
CA ASN A 218 6.47 -14.84 11.31
C ASN A 218 6.84 -13.45 10.79
N GLU A 219 6.56 -13.16 9.51
CA GLU A 219 6.52 -11.80 8.98
C GLU A 219 5.13 -11.21 9.25
N VAL A 220 5.06 -10.23 10.15
CA VAL A 220 3.81 -9.53 10.51
C VAL A 220 3.77 -8.20 9.80
N THR A 221 2.78 -7.99 8.94
CA THR A 221 2.49 -6.69 8.33
C THR A 221 1.35 -6.01 9.09
N PHE A 222 1.58 -4.79 9.59
CA PHE A 222 0.58 -4.06 10.37
C PHE A 222 0.42 -2.61 9.91
N ASP A 223 -0.76 -2.06 10.14
CA ASP A 223 -1.09 -0.65 9.92
C ASP A 223 -0.66 0.15 11.15
N PRO A 224 0.40 0.97 11.06
CA PRO A 224 0.87 1.66 12.25
C PRO A 224 -0.16 2.70 12.75
N ALA A 225 -1.18 3.04 11.95
CA ALA A 225 -2.26 3.94 12.37
C ALA A 225 -3.28 3.24 13.28
N LYS A 226 -3.26 1.90 13.33
CA LYS A 226 -4.19 1.08 14.12
C LYS A 226 -3.52 0.36 15.29
N THR A 227 -2.23 0.07 15.19
CA THR A 227 -1.41 -0.57 16.22
C THR A 227 0.03 -0.10 16.11
N SER A 228 0.86 -0.32 17.12
CA SER A 228 2.29 0.02 17.08
C SER A 228 3.15 -1.24 17.07
N TYR A 229 4.41 -1.11 16.67
CA TYR A 229 5.39 -2.19 16.83
C TYR A 229 5.45 -2.68 18.29
N GLU A 230 5.40 -1.76 19.27
CA GLU A 230 5.41 -2.12 20.69
C GLU A 230 4.22 -3.02 21.06
N GLU A 231 3.01 -2.73 20.57
CA GLU A 231 1.83 -3.55 20.86
C GLU A 231 1.91 -4.93 20.20
N VAL A 232 2.40 -5.01 18.97
CA VAL A 232 2.62 -6.30 18.28
C VAL A 232 3.71 -7.12 19.00
N ALA A 233 4.81 -6.47 19.41
CA ALA A 233 5.90 -7.12 20.13
C ALA A 233 5.48 -7.58 21.54
N LYS A 234 4.66 -6.80 22.25
CA LYS A 234 4.06 -7.23 23.53
C LYS A 234 3.26 -8.50 23.33
N LEU A 235 2.38 -8.56 22.33
CA LEU A 235 1.62 -9.77 22.05
C LEU A 235 2.55 -10.95 21.76
N PHE A 236 3.59 -10.76 20.94
CA PHE A 236 4.60 -11.81 20.70
C PHE A 236 5.16 -12.35 22.02
N PHE A 237 5.58 -11.47 22.93
CA PHE A 237 6.06 -11.87 24.25
C PHE A 237 4.97 -12.50 25.13
N GLU A 238 3.69 -12.31 24.86
CA GLU A 238 2.54 -12.88 25.59
C GLU A 238 2.10 -14.24 25.04
N ILE A 239 2.35 -14.57 23.77
CA ILE A 239 1.83 -15.80 23.11
C ILE A 239 2.82 -16.99 23.09
N HIS A 240 4.05 -16.81 23.58
CA HIS A 240 5.03 -17.90 23.75
C HIS A 240 5.68 -17.85 25.14
N ASP A 241 6.60 -18.78 25.44
CA ASP A 241 7.40 -18.76 26.66
C ASP A 241 8.79 -18.19 26.34
N PRO A 242 9.05 -16.89 26.62
CA PRO A 242 10.30 -16.25 26.25
C PRO A 242 11.48 -16.68 27.14
N THR A 243 11.30 -17.63 28.06
CA THR A 243 12.35 -18.14 28.95
C THR A 243 12.96 -19.46 28.47
N GLN A 244 12.36 -20.09 27.47
CA GLN A 244 12.84 -21.35 26.93
C GLN A 244 13.97 -21.14 25.93
N VAL A 245 15.02 -21.96 26.04
CA VAL A 245 16.20 -21.91 25.19
C VAL A 245 16.09 -23.02 24.14
N ASN A 246 16.18 -22.66 22.85
CA ASN A 246 16.15 -23.59 21.71
C ASN A 246 14.98 -24.58 21.72
N ARG A 247 13.81 -24.10 22.16
CA ARG A 247 12.55 -24.86 22.19
C ARG A 247 11.37 -23.93 22.46
N GLN A 248 10.17 -24.42 22.17
CA GLN A 248 8.91 -23.86 22.67
C GLN A 248 7.93 -24.99 22.98
N GLY A 249 7.55 -25.13 24.26
CA GLY A 249 6.68 -26.19 24.70
C GLY A 249 7.27 -27.58 24.38
N PRO A 250 6.56 -28.47 23.68
CA PRO A 250 7.09 -29.78 23.26
C PRO A 250 8.01 -29.71 22.03
N ASP A 251 8.08 -28.59 21.32
CA ASP A 251 8.89 -28.44 20.11
C ASP A 251 10.33 -28.11 20.48
N ILE A 252 11.27 -29.02 20.21
CA ILE A 252 12.67 -28.92 20.62
C ILE A 252 13.56 -28.76 19.38
N GLY A 253 14.42 -27.74 19.40
CA GLY A 253 15.33 -27.42 18.30
C GLY A 253 15.63 -25.93 18.21
N GLU A 254 16.81 -25.59 17.69
CA GLU A 254 17.22 -24.19 17.50
C GLU A 254 16.26 -23.42 16.60
N GLN A 255 15.64 -24.09 15.62
CA GLN A 255 14.63 -23.51 14.74
C GLN A 255 13.38 -23.00 15.48
N TYR A 256 13.17 -23.39 16.73
CA TYR A 256 12.04 -22.98 17.58
C TYR A 256 12.45 -21.98 18.66
N LYS A 257 13.69 -21.46 18.65
CA LYS A 257 14.14 -20.50 19.67
C LYS A 257 13.37 -19.17 19.58
N SER A 258 13.30 -18.49 20.72
CA SER A 258 12.74 -17.14 20.81
C SER A 258 13.71 -16.10 20.25
N VAL A 259 13.30 -15.34 19.24
CA VAL A 259 14.09 -14.30 18.59
C VAL A 259 13.19 -13.17 18.06
N VAL A 260 13.66 -11.94 18.19
CA VAL A 260 13.09 -10.77 17.50
C VAL A 260 14.09 -10.33 16.42
N PHE A 261 13.64 -10.32 15.17
CA PHE A 261 14.41 -9.84 14.04
C PHE A 261 14.05 -8.38 13.75
N TYR A 262 14.87 -7.44 14.22
CA TYR A 262 14.59 -6.00 14.07
C TYR A 262 14.99 -5.50 12.69
N VAL A 263 14.14 -4.66 12.09
CA VAL A 263 14.43 -4.04 10.76
C VAL A 263 15.12 -2.69 10.86
N ASP A 264 15.04 -2.05 12.03
CA ASP A 264 15.63 -0.75 12.32
C ASP A 264 15.98 -0.62 13.83
N GLU A 265 16.64 0.48 14.18
CA GLU A 265 17.05 0.77 15.55
C GLU A 265 15.88 1.09 16.49
N GLU A 266 14.72 1.51 15.99
CA GLU A 266 13.54 1.79 16.82
C GLU A 266 12.91 0.49 17.31
N GLN A 267 12.77 -0.49 16.41
CA GLN A 267 12.32 -1.84 16.75
C GLN A 267 13.27 -2.52 17.73
N LYS A 268 14.57 -2.38 17.51
CA LYS A 268 15.60 -2.91 18.42
C LYS A 268 15.44 -2.33 19.82
N LYS A 269 15.42 -0.99 19.96
CA LYS A 269 15.25 -0.30 21.25
C LYS A 269 13.93 -0.69 21.94
N THR A 270 12.86 -0.82 21.18
CA THR A 270 11.56 -1.23 21.71
C THR A 270 11.61 -2.67 22.23
N ALA A 271 12.23 -3.60 21.49
CA ALA A 271 12.41 -4.97 21.94
C ALA A 271 13.31 -5.06 23.19
N GLU A 272 14.41 -4.30 23.23
CA GLU A 272 15.29 -4.19 24.41
C GLU A 272 14.52 -3.69 25.64
N LYS A 273 13.70 -2.64 25.46
CA LYS A 273 12.81 -2.11 26.52
C LYS A 273 11.87 -3.20 27.05
N LEU A 274 11.16 -3.91 26.17
CA LEU A 274 10.22 -4.96 26.58
C LEU A 274 10.91 -6.13 27.29
N ILE A 275 12.07 -6.57 26.78
CA ILE A 275 12.90 -7.59 27.44
C ILE A 275 13.34 -7.11 28.82
N GLY A 276 13.76 -5.85 28.95
CA GLY A 276 14.13 -5.23 30.23
C GLY A 276 12.99 -5.25 31.24
N LEU A 277 11.77 -4.91 30.82
CA LEU A 277 10.57 -4.97 31.66
C LEU A 277 10.27 -6.40 32.14
N LEU A 278 10.38 -7.40 31.27
CA LEU A 278 10.18 -8.80 31.64
C LEU A 278 11.24 -9.31 32.63
N LYS A 279 12.51 -8.94 32.41
CA LYS A 279 13.62 -9.26 33.33
C LYS A 279 13.41 -8.60 34.70
N ALA A 280 12.93 -7.35 34.73
CA ALA A 280 12.58 -6.67 35.98
C ALA A 280 11.44 -7.35 36.75
N LYS A 281 10.53 -8.03 36.03
CA LYS A 281 9.49 -8.90 36.62
C LYS A 281 10.02 -10.29 37.04
N GLY A 282 11.32 -10.55 36.93
CA GLY A 282 11.98 -11.78 37.38
C GLY A 282 12.07 -12.89 36.33
N LEU A 283 11.67 -12.66 35.08
CA LEU A 283 11.77 -13.67 34.03
C LEU A 283 13.22 -13.80 33.53
N LYS A 284 13.68 -15.03 33.37
CA LYS A 284 14.96 -15.35 32.71
C LYS A 284 14.76 -15.36 31.19
N VAL A 285 14.60 -14.17 30.61
CA VAL A 285 14.31 -14.01 29.18
C VAL A 285 15.49 -14.52 28.33
N ALA A 286 15.22 -15.53 27.50
CA ALA A 286 16.12 -16.17 26.55
C ALA A 286 16.00 -15.61 25.12
N THR A 287 15.02 -14.73 24.87
CA THR A 287 14.79 -14.11 23.55
C THR A 287 16.03 -13.38 23.04
N GLU A 288 16.49 -13.77 21.85
CA GLU A 288 17.58 -13.12 21.13
C GLU A 288 17.08 -11.90 20.34
N LEU A 289 17.95 -10.89 20.15
CA LEU A 289 17.72 -9.80 19.21
C LEU A 289 18.73 -9.92 18.08
N SER A 290 18.25 -9.96 16.83
CA SER A 290 19.09 -10.05 15.64
C SER A 290 18.61 -9.09 14.55
N PRO A 291 19.48 -8.53 13.71
CA PRO A 291 19.02 -7.77 12.55
C PRO A 291 18.28 -8.70 11.58
N ALA A 292 17.16 -8.22 11.03
CA ALA A 292 16.41 -8.96 10.03
C ALA A 292 17.28 -9.22 8.79
N LYS A 293 17.17 -10.45 8.25
CA LYS A 293 17.82 -10.88 7.00
C LYS A 293 16.75 -11.18 5.95
N GLU A 294 17.15 -11.77 4.83
CA GLU A 294 16.21 -12.30 3.85
C GLU A 294 15.22 -13.29 4.49
N PHE A 295 13.93 -13.03 4.31
CA PHE A 295 12.83 -13.87 4.77
C PHE A 295 12.44 -14.84 3.65
N TRP A 296 12.56 -16.15 3.92
CA TRP A 296 12.13 -17.18 2.99
C TRP A 296 10.72 -17.63 3.36
N VAL A 297 9.74 -17.25 2.55
CA VAL A 297 8.34 -17.66 2.76
C VAL A 297 8.25 -19.19 2.73
N ALA A 298 7.63 -19.78 3.75
CA ALA A 298 7.41 -21.22 3.81
C ALA A 298 6.32 -21.66 2.82
N GLU A 299 6.26 -22.96 2.54
CA GLU A 299 5.32 -23.56 1.61
C GLU A 299 3.85 -23.24 1.95
N ASP A 300 2.99 -23.18 0.94
CA ASP A 300 1.58 -22.75 1.09
C ASP A 300 0.76 -23.56 2.10
N TYR A 301 1.14 -24.82 2.35
CA TYR A 301 0.47 -25.65 3.35
C TYR A 301 0.78 -25.24 4.79
N HIS A 302 1.85 -24.47 5.02
CA HIS A 302 2.17 -23.90 6.34
C HIS A 302 1.43 -22.59 6.61
N GLN A 303 1.09 -21.82 5.58
CA GLN A 303 0.34 -20.57 5.73
C GLN A 303 -1.08 -20.86 6.22
N ASP A 304 -1.61 -20.07 7.16
CA ASP A 304 -2.99 -20.20 7.65
C ASP A 304 -3.35 -21.60 8.18
N TYR A 305 -2.38 -22.35 8.73
CA TYR A 305 -2.58 -23.76 9.06
C TYR A 305 -3.79 -24.03 9.95
N TYR A 306 -3.93 -23.28 11.06
CA TYR A 306 -5.06 -23.46 11.99
C TYR A 306 -6.39 -22.99 11.41
N ALA A 307 -6.39 -21.94 10.58
CA ALA A 307 -7.59 -21.49 9.88
C ALA A 307 -8.06 -22.53 8.84
N LYS A 308 -7.12 -23.18 8.13
CA LYS A 308 -7.42 -24.23 7.14
C LYS A 308 -7.89 -25.54 7.78
N THR A 309 -7.38 -25.87 8.97
CA THR A 309 -7.66 -27.16 9.63
C THR A 309 -8.76 -27.10 10.69
N GLY A 310 -9.14 -25.90 11.16
CA GLY A 310 -10.10 -25.72 12.25
C GLY A 310 -9.60 -26.21 13.62
N LYS A 311 -8.29 -26.42 13.77
CA LYS A 311 -7.64 -26.83 15.02
C LYS A 311 -7.18 -25.61 15.83
N GLU A 312 -6.75 -25.84 17.06
CA GLU A 312 -6.19 -24.81 17.93
C GLU A 312 -4.68 -25.03 18.22
N PRO A 313 -3.92 -23.98 18.54
CA PRO A 313 -2.50 -24.08 18.89
C PRO A 313 -2.21 -24.99 20.07
N TYR A 314 -1.33 -25.99 19.87
CA TYR A 314 -0.95 -26.93 20.95
C TYR A 314 0.19 -26.41 21.85
N CYS A 315 1.15 -25.66 21.30
CA CYS A 315 2.37 -25.21 21.98
C CYS A 315 2.37 -23.72 22.37
N HIS A 316 1.32 -22.98 22.00
CA HIS A 316 1.17 -21.55 22.25
C HIS A 316 -0.10 -21.23 23.04
N ARG A 317 0.06 -20.50 24.15
CA ARG A 317 -1.04 -20.03 24.99
C ARG A 317 -0.76 -18.58 25.43
N PRO A 318 -1.72 -17.65 25.27
CA PRO A 318 -1.57 -16.29 25.73
C PRO A 318 -1.42 -16.23 27.25
N VAL A 319 -0.38 -15.53 27.72
CA VAL A 319 -0.16 -15.19 29.12
C VAL A 319 0.11 -13.70 29.16
N LYS A 320 -0.74 -12.94 29.87
CA LYS A 320 -0.55 -11.49 30.02
C LYS A 320 0.73 -11.21 30.80
N ARG A 321 1.64 -10.43 30.23
CA ARG A 321 2.95 -10.11 30.82
C ARG A 321 3.19 -8.61 30.98
N PHE A 322 2.45 -7.76 30.28
CA PHE A 322 2.59 -6.29 30.38
C PHE A 322 1.41 -5.64 31.10
#